data_AF-A0A8T7FT37-F1
#
_entry.id   AF-A0A8T7FT37-F1
#
_cell.length_a   1.000
_cell.length_b   1.000
_cell.length_c   1.000
_cell.angle_alpha   90.00
_cell.angle_beta   90.00
_cell.angle_gamma   90.00
#
_symmetry.space_group_name_H-M   'P 1'
#
loop_
_entity.id
_entity.type
_entity.pdbx_description
1 polymer ?
#
loop_
_entity_poly.entity_id
_entity_poly.type
_entity_poly.pdbx_seq_one_letter_code
_entity_poly.pdbx_strand_id
1 'polypeptide(L)'
;MTKTALVEELDRRGIVRWEDFPYAEPPLDKLESAPAPSSKFGSIEPPLNDSKLMTALQKDFTDWVFRNSSVTARANPALKVFAGPEVSQADFMKACADTAREARDTEIEKKTTALEKKIRALEDKLGREHRELREDEAELQNRNIESGANLLELGASVFGLTRKKSITTQFTKHRLAQSAKAEVQESQETIAKLTQDLELLEREHEKIVAEINDKWGRVVSETSEVTINPKKTDVYVNVFGVAWKPHYIVQAGGETFELPAFGGE
;
A
#
# COMPACT_ATOMS: atom_id res chain seq x y z
N MET A 1 3.54 -19.06 -20.24
CA MET A 1 2.53 -19.18 -21.31
C MET A 1 3.09 -20.11 -22.38
N THR A 2 2.30 -21.06 -22.86
CA THR A 2 2.71 -22.01 -23.91
C THR A 2 1.92 -21.72 -25.18
N LYS A 3 2.59 -21.70 -26.34
CA LYS A 3 1.97 -21.54 -27.66
C LYS A 3 2.30 -22.78 -28.48
N THR A 4 1.31 -23.36 -29.13
CA THR A 4 1.46 -24.54 -29.97
C THR A 4 0.66 -24.33 -31.25
N ALA A 5 1.26 -24.70 -32.38
CA ALA A 5 0.64 -24.63 -33.68
C ALA A 5 0.86 -25.92 -34.47
N LEU A 6 -0.15 -26.36 -35.21
CA LEU A 6 -0.09 -27.52 -36.09
C LEU A 6 -0.56 -27.11 -37.49
N VAL A 7 0.35 -27.18 -38.45
CA VAL A 7 0.06 -26.88 -39.86
C VAL A 7 -0.04 -28.21 -40.61
N GLU A 8 -1.25 -28.60 -41.00
CA GLU A 8 -1.50 -29.86 -41.72
C GLU A 8 -1.05 -29.78 -43.18
N GLU A 9 -1.31 -28.65 -43.84
CA GLU A 9 -0.90 -28.38 -45.22
C GLU A 9 -0.14 -27.07 -45.29
N LEU A 10 1.09 -27.14 -45.79
CA LEU A 10 1.97 -25.99 -45.93
C LEU A 10 1.86 -25.41 -47.35
N ASP A 11 1.72 -24.09 -47.46
CA ASP A 11 1.87 -23.43 -48.76
C ASP A 11 3.26 -23.78 -49.34
N ARG A 12 3.31 -24.15 -50.62
CA ARG A 12 4.54 -24.42 -51.38
C ARG A 12 5.54 -23.26 -51.33
N ARG A 13 5.06 -22.05 -51.03
CA ARG A 13 5.88 -20.85 -50.81
C ARG A 13 6.56 -20.78 -49.44
N GLY A 14 6.22 -21.68 -48.51
CA GLY A 14 6.81 -21.76 -47.17
C GLY A 14 6.43 -20.60 -46.26
N ILE A 15 5.32 -19.90 -46.54
CA ILE A 15 4.80 -18.81 -45.71
C ILE A 15 3.72 -19.37 -44.79
N VAL A 16 3.85 -19.12 -43.48
CA VAL A 16 2.89 -19.58 -42.48
C VAL A 16 2.33 -18.40 -41.70
N ARG A 17 1.01 -18.35 -41.57
CA ARG A 17 0.32 -17.46 -40.63
C ARG A 17 0.01 -18.24 -39.37
N TRP A 18 0.95 -18.24 -38.43
CA TRP A 18 0.88 -19.10 -37.25
C TRP A 18 -0.38 -18.87 -36.37
N GLU A 19 -0.99 -17.68 -36.43
CA GLU A 19 -2.26 -17.41 -35.76
C GLU A 19 -3.46 -18.22 -36.27
N ASP A 20 -3.41 -18.72 -37.51
CA ASP A 20 -4.51 -19.46 -38.14
C ASP A 20 -4.49 -20.96 -37.76
N PHE A 21 -3.42 -21.42 -37.09
CA PHE A 21 -3.18 -22.83 -36.80
C PHE A 21 -3.01 -23.14 -35.30
N PRO A 22 -3.83 -22.59 -34.37
CA PRO A 22 -3.69 -22.89 -32.95
C PRO A 22 -4.00 -24.37 -32.70
N TYR A 23 -3.16 -25.01 -31.89
CA TYR A 23 -3.32 -26.42 -31.55
C TYR A 23 -3.29 -26.62 -30.03
N ALA A 24 -4.28 -27.32 -29.50
CA ALA A 24 -4.44 -27.55 -28.07
C ALA A 24 -4.33 -29.03 -27.66
N GLU A 25 -4.73 -29.96 -28.53
CA GLU A 25 -4.83 -31.39 -28.20
C GLU A 25 -4.60 -32.30 -29.42
N PRO A 26 -4.04 -33.51 -29.22
CA PRO A 26 -3.38 -34.04 -28.01
C PRO A 26 -2.09 -33.30 -27.62
N PRO A 27 -1.74 -33.27 -26.31
CA PRO A 27 -0.54 -32.60 -25.82
C PRO A 27 0.75 -33.22 -26.39
N LEU A 28 1.77 -32.38 -26.56
CA LEU A 28 3.03 -32.73 -27.23
C LEU A 28 3.85 -33.81 -26.48
N ASP A 29 3.55 -34.07 -25.21
CA ASP A 29 4.14 -35.14 -24.41
C ASP A 29 3.70 -36.55 -24.86
N LYS A 30 2.61 -36.65 -25.64
CA LYS A 30 2.18 -37.89 -26.30
C LYS A 30 2.88 -38.14 -27.65
N LEU A 31 3.82 -37.28 -28.06
CA LEU A 31 4.60 -37.51 -29.28
C LEU A 31 5.63 -38.61 -29.05
N GLU A 32 5.51 -39.68 -29.84
CA GLU A 32 6.49 -40.77 -29.85
C GLU A 32 7.60 -40.47 -30.87
N SER A 33 8.85 -40.70 -30.47
CA SER A 33 10.02 -40.55 -31.35
C SER A 33 10.34 -41.82 -32.14
N ALA A 34 9.76 -42.96 -31.75
CA ALA A 34 9.93 -44.24 -32.41
C ALA A 34 8.60 -44.68 -33.06
N PRO A 35 8.62 -45.22 -34.28
CA PRO A 35 7.40 -45.73 -34.90
C PRO A 35 6.93 -47.03 -34.26
N ALA A 36 5.62 -47.28 -34.36
CA ALA A 36 5.06 -48.59 -34.09
C ALA A 36 5.65 -49.65 -35.06
N PRO A 37 5.80 -50.92 -34.62
CA PRO A 37 6.31 -51.99 -35.47
C PRO A 37 5.53 -52.10 -36.79
N SER A 38 6.23 -52.30 -37.90
CA SER A 38 5.66 -52.43 -39.25
C SER A 38 4.97 -51.18 -39.82
N SER A 39 5.21 -49.99 -39.24
CA SER A 39 4.71 -48.72 -39.80
C SER A 39 5.32 -48.41 -41.16
N LYS A 40 4.52 -47.82 -42.05
CA LYS A 40 4.97 -47.21 -43.31
C LYS A 40 4.77 -45.70 -43.20
N PHE A 41 5.69 -44.94 -43.77
CA PHE A 41 5.68 -43.49 -43.70
C PHE A 41 5.35 -42.88 -45.06
N GLY A 42 4.56 -41.80 -45.03
CA GLY A 42 4.40 -40.91 -46.19
C GLY A 42 5.70 -40.19 -46.51
N SER A 43 5.90 -39.86 -47.79
CA SER A 43 7.04 -39.06 -48.23
C SER A 43 6.95 -37.63 -47.69
N ILE A 44 8.08 -37.03 -47.32
CA ILE A 44 8.13 -35.63 -46.91
C ILE A 44 8.28 -34.76 -48.17
N GLU A 45 7.26 -33.96 -48.47
CA GLU A 45 7.30 -33.05 -49.61
C GLU A 45 8.05 -31.74 -49.31
N PRO A 46 8.64 -31.08 -50.32
CA PRO A 46 9.14 -29.71 -50.16
C PRO A 46 8.03 -28.77 -49.68
N PRO A 47 8.33 -27.81 -48.79
CA PRO A 47 9.65 -27.44 -48.26
C PRO A 47 10.08 -28.17 -46.97
N LEU A 48 9.30 -29.14 -46.49
CA LEU A 48 9.54 -29.80 -45.20
C LEU A 48 10.76 -30.75 -45.21
N ASN A 49 11.26 -31.09 -46.40
CA ASN A 49 12.43 -31.93 -46.60
C ASN A 49 13.77 -31.17 -46.64
N ASP A 50 13.77 -29.84 -46.56
CA ASP A 50 14.98 -29.00 -46.56
C ASP A 50 15.28 -28.45 -45.15
N SER A 51 16.44 -28.80 -44.61
CA SER A 51 16.90 -28.37 -43.27
C SER A 51 17.02 -26.84 -43.13
N LYS A 52 17.42 -26.12 -44.19
CA LYS A 52 17.52 -24.65 -44.16
C LYS A 52 16.14 -24.01 -44.07
N LEU A 53 15.17 -24.54 -44.82
CA LEU A 53 13.79 -24.06 -44.79
C LEU A 53 13.13 -24.37 -43.44
N MET A 54 13.38 -25.56 -42.87
CA MET A 54 12.91 -25.90 -41.53
C MET A 54 13.50 -24.97 -40.45
N THR A 55 14.79 -24.65 -40.53
CA THR A 55 15.42 -23.69 -39.61
C THR A 55 14.82 -22.29 -39.75
N ALA A 56 14.51 -21.87 -40.99
CA ALA A 56 13.86 -20.59 -41.26
C ALA A 56 12.44 -20.55 -40.69
N LEU A 57 11.65 -21.62 -40.86
CA LEU A 57 10.30 -21.74 -40.30
C LEU A 57 10.32 -21.75 -38.77
N GLN A 58 11.28 -22.43 -38.13
CA GLN A 58 11.42 -22.42 -36.68
C GLN A 58 11.70 -21.01 -36.15
N LYS A 59 12.58 -20.28 -36.86
CA LYS A 59 12.89 -18.88 -36.52
C LYS A 59 11.67 -17.97 -36.70
N ASP A 60 10.92 -18.16 -37.78
CA ASP A 60 9.70 -17.40 -38.05
C ASP A 60 8.62 -17.66 -36.97
N PHE A 61 8.41 -18.91 -36.58
CA PHE A 61 7.53 -19.28 -35.47
C PHE A 61 7.97 -18.63 -34.14
N THR A 62 9.27 -18.71 -33.83
CA THR A 62 9.84 -18.08 -32.61
C THR A 62 9.62 -16.56 -32.63
N ASP A 63 9.84 -15.93 -33.78
CA ASP A 63 9.63 -14.49 -33.96
C ASP A 63 8.14 -14.10 -33.85
N TRP A 64 7.22 -14.94 -34.34
CA TRP A 64 5.78 -14.76 -34.16
C TRP A 64 5.37 -14.90 -32.69
N VAL A 65 5.82 -15.95 -31.98
CA VAL A 65 5.55 -16.13 -30.54
C VAL A 65 6.06 -14.93 -29.76
N PHE A 66 7.26 -14.45 -30.06
CA PHE A 66 7.84 -13.26 -29.42
C PHE A 66 6.98 -12.01 -29.64
N ARG A 67 6.46 -11.79 -30.85
CA ARG A 67 5.62 -10.61 -31.18
C ARG A 67 4.21 -10.71 -30.61
N ASN A 68 3.67 -11.91 -30.49
CA ASN A 68 2.27 -12.15 -30.14
C ASN A 68 2.08 -12.66 -28.70
N SER A 69 3.14 -12.63 -27.89
CA SER A 69 3.08 -12.97 -26.47
C SER A 69 3.34 -11.72 -25.66
N SER A 70 2.46 -11.46 -24.70
CA SER A 70 2.61 -10.39 -23.73
C SER A 70 1.97 -10.83 -22.43
N VAL A 71 2.57 -10.44 -21.31
CA VAL A 71 2.04 -10.71 -19.98
C VAL A 71 1.63 -9.39 -19.35
N THR A 72 0.38 -9.30 -18.90
CA THR A 72 -0.08 -8.15 -18.12
C THR A 72 0.20 -8.41 -16.65
N ALA A 73 0.99 -7.53 -16.04
CA ALA A 73 1.23 -7.50 -14.60
C ALA A 73 0.49 -6.31 -13.98
N ARG A 74 -0.04 -6.49 -12.77
CA ARG A 74 -0.63 -5.39 -11.99
C ARG A 74 0.47 -4.75 -11.15
N ALA A 75 0.48 -3.43 -11.08
CA ALA A 75 1.51 -2.67 -10.39
C ALA A 75 0.89 -1.50 -9.64
N ASN A 76 1.35 -1.31 -8.40
CA ASN A 76 1.21 -0.07 -7.67
C ASN A 76 2.63 0.50 -7.48
N PRO A 77 3.09 1.40 -8.37
CA PRO A 77 4.46 1.93 -8.33
C PRO A 77 4.75 2.74 -7.05
N ALA A 78 3.74 3.42 -6.50
CA ALA A 78 3.88 4.21 -5.29
C ALA A 78 4.17 3.32 -4.06
N LEU A 79 3.52 2.16 -3.97
CA LEU A 79 3.77 1.15 -2.93
C LEU A 79 4.91 0.18 -3.27
N LYS A 80 5.40 0.19 -4.52
CA LYS A 80 6.36 -0.78 -5.07
C LYS A 80 5.86 -2.24 -4.98
N VAL A 81 4.54 -2.43 -5.04
CA VAL A 81 3.90 -3.75 -5.05
C VAL A 81 3.60 -4.13 -6.50
N PHE A 82 4.05 -5.32 -6.90
CA PHE A 82 3.87 -5.87 -8.24
C PHE A 82 3.29 -7.28 -8.16
N ALA A 83 2.36 -7.59 -9.04
CA ALA A 83 1.70 -8.89 -9.11
C ALA A 83 1.66 -9.39 -10.55
N GLY A 84 2.08 -10.65 -10.74
CA GLY A 84 1.98 -11.33 -12.03
C GLY A 84 0.54 -11.67 -12.43
N PRO A 85 0.34 -12.16 -13.66
CA PRO A 85 -0.98 -12.55 -14.17
C PRO A 85 -1.64 -13.69 -13.38
N GLU A 86 -0.83 -14.53 -12.70
CA GLU A 86 -1.28 -15.65 -11.88
C GLU A 86 -1.91 -15.23 -10.55
N VAL A 87 -1.63 -14.00 -10.10
CA VAL A 87 -2.13 -13.48 -8.82
C VAL A 87 -3.54 -12.93 -9.02
N SER A 88 -4.46 -13.29 -8.13
CA SER A 88 -5.82 -12.75 -8.17
C SER A 88 -5.82 -11.25 -7.90
N GLN A 89 -6.81 -10.53 -8.45
CA GLN A 89 -6.96 -9.11 -8.16
C GLN A 89 -7.14 -8.86 -6.65
N ALA A 90 -7.84 -9.75 -5.94
CA ALA A 90 -8.06 -9.64 -4.51
C ALA A 90 -6.75 -9.74 -3.71
N ASP A 91 -5.88 -10.70 -4.06
CA ASP A 91 -4.59 -10.88 -3.39
C ASP A 91 -3.66 -9.70 -3.64
N PHE A 92 -3.64 -9.16 -4.87
CA PHE A 92 -2.88 -7.95 -5.19
C PHE A 92 -3.37 -6.73 -4.41
N MET A 93 -4.67 -6.51 -4.33
CA MET A 93 -5.25 -5.40 -3.56
C MET A 93 -4.98 -5.55 -2.07
N LYS A 94 -5.02 -6.78 -1.54
CA LYS A 94 -4.66 -7.07 -0.16
C LYS A 94 -3.20 -6.73 0.13
N ALA A 95 -2.28 -7.17 -0.73
CA ALA A 95 -0.86 -6.84 -0.58
C ALA A 95 -0.62 -5.30 -0.61
N CYS A 96 -1.29 -4.59 -1.52
CA CYS A 96 -1.24 -3.13 -1.54
C CYS A 96 -1.78 -2.50 -0.25
N ALA A 97 -2.92 -2.98 0.24
CA ALA A 97 -3.52 -2.46 1.48
C ALA A 97 -2.63 -2.70 2.70
N ASP A 98 -2.00 -3.86 2.80
CA ASP A 98 -1.11 -4.21 3.91
C ASP A 98 0.15 -3.34 3.89
N THR A 99 0.82 -3.22 2.74
CA THR A 99 2.00 -2.33 2.59
C THR A 99 1.66 -0.86 2.87
N ALA A 100 0.49 -0.38 2.41
CA ALA A 100 0.07 0.98 2.68
C ALA A 100 -0.23 1.23 4.16
N ARG A 101 -0.82 0.25 4.86
CA ARG A 101 -1.07 0.34 6.31
C ARG A 101 0.23 0.44 7.09
N GLU A 102 1.20 -0.42 6.80
CA GLU A 102 2.52 -0.38 7.46
C GLU A 102 3.22 0.97 7.23
N ALA A 103 3.22 1.47 6.00
CA ALA A 103 3.83 2.76 5.67
C ALA A 103 3.10 3.94 6.33
N ARG A 104 1.76 3.89 6.36
CA ARG A 104 0.90 4.86 7.03
C ARG A 104 1.17 4.90 8.53
N ASP A 105 1.18 3.75 9.18
CA ASP A 105 1.38 3.65 10.64
C ASP A 105 2.77 4.17 11.02
N THR A 106 3.79 3.83 10.23
CA THR A 106 5.15 4.36 10.38
C THR A 106 5.20 5.89 10.23
N GLU A 107 4.48 6.46 9.25
CA GLU A 107 4.43 7.90 9.02
C GLU A 107 3.66 8.62 10.15
N ILE A 108 2.55 8.04 10.61
CA ILE A 108 1.77 8.53 11.76
C ILE A 108 2.62 8.55 13.02
N GLU A 109 3.30 7.44 13.35
CA GLU A 109 4.13 7.33 14.55
C GLU A 109 5.23 8.39 14.54
N LYS A 110 5.93 8.55 13.41
CA LYS A 110 7.00 9.55 13.24
C LYS A 110 6.51 10.98 13.45
N LYS A 111 5.32 11.32 12.96
CA LYS A 111 4.74 12.67 13.09
C LYS A 111 4.14 12.90 14.48
N THR A 112 3.48 11.89 15.03
CA THR A 112 2.83 11.92 16.35
C THR A 112 3.85 12.04 17.47
N THR A 113 4.98 11.33 17.40
CA THR A 113 6.04 11.38 18.43
C THR A 113 6.54 12.80 18.72
N ALA A 114 6.62 13.65 17.70
CA ALA A 114 7.05 15.03 17.85
C ALA A 114 6.00 15.92 18.53
N LEU A 115 4.71 15.68 18.24
CA LEU A 115 3.59 16.40 18.82
C LEU A 115 3.32 15.97 20.25
N GLU A 116 3.35 14.66 20.54
CA GLU A 116 3.20 14.12 21.89
C GLU A 116 4.21 14.71 22.87
N LYS A 117 5.46 14.93 22.45
CA LYS A 117 6.46 15.59 23.28
C LYS A 117 6.08 17.03 23.62
N LYS A 118 5.47 17.77 22.68
CA LYS A 118 5.00 19.14 22.92
C LYS A 118 3.77 19.16 23.82
N ILE A 119 2.82 18.26 23.57
CA ILE A 119 1.62 18.08 24.38
C ILE A 119 2.02 17.80 25.83
N ARG A 120 2.87 16.78 26.08
CA ARG A 120 3.37 16.47 27.43
C ARG A 120 4.05 17.66 28.10
N ALA A 121 4.87 18.41 27.36
CA ALA A 121 5.55 19.58 27.90
C ALA A 121 4.56 20.69 28.32
N LEU A 122 3.48 20.89 27.56
CA LEU A 122 2.42 21.82 27.90
C LEU A 122 1.53 21.30 29.05
N GLU A 123 1.17 20.02 29.08
CA GLU A 123 0.44 19.38 30.19
C GLU A 123 1.21 19.50 31.50
N ASP A 124 2.51 19.22 31.48
CA ASP A 124 3.39 19.38 32.64
C ASP A 124 3.44 20.85 33.11
N LYS A 125 3.43 21.80 32.17
CA LYS A 125 3.38 23.23 32.49
C LYS A 125 2.03 23.60 33.07
N LEU A 126 0.93 23.20 32.45
CA LEU A 126 -0.43 23.42 32.94
C LEU A 126 -0.62 22.87 34.37
N GLY A 127 -0.08 21.69 34.65
CA GLY A 127 -0.09 21.10 35.99
C GLY A 127 0.80 21.82 37.02
N ARG A 128 1.81 22.58 36.59
CA ARG A 128 2.57 23.51 37.46
C ARG A 128 1.74 24.76 37.74
N GLU A 129 1.20 25.40 36.71
CA GLU A 129 0.37 26.61 36.84
C GLU A 129 -0.88 26.36 37.70
N HIS A 130 -1.53 25.19 37.59
CA HIS A 130 -2.64 24.82 38.49
C HIS A 130 -2.23 24.61 39.95
N ARG A 131 -0.96 24.32 40.23
CA ARG A 131 -0.44 24.28 41.60
C ARG A 131 -0.20 25.69 42.12
N GLU A 132 0.45 26.52 41.30
CA GLU A 132 0.72 27.94 41.61
C GLU A 132 -0.60 28.69 41.86
N LEU A 133 -1.60 28.55 40.98
CA LEU A 133 -2.93 29.15 41.19
C LEU A 133 -3.55 28.78 42.54
N ARG A 134 -3.42 27.53 42.99
CA ARG A 134 -3.96 27.09 44.29
C ARG A 134 -3.22 27.72 45.46
N GLU A 135 -1.91 27.92 45.32
CA GLU A 135 -1.09 28.62 46.31
C GLU A 135 -1.46 30.11 46.36
N ASP A 136 -1.60 30.76 45.20
CA ASP A 136 -2.00 32.16 45.06
C ASP A 136 -3.41 32.41 45.62
N GLU A 137 -4.37 31.50 45.35
CA GLU A 137 -5.73 31.55 45.90
C GLU A 137 -5.73 31.43 47.44
N ALA A 138 -4.91 30.54 47.99
CA ALA A 138 -4.76 30.38 49.43
C ALA A 138 -4.11 31.61 50.07
N GLU A 139 -3.09 32.19 49.43
CA GLU A 139 -2.45 33.43 49.87
C GLU A 139 -3.43 34.60 49.84
N LEU A 140 -4.21 34.76 48.77
CA LEU A 140 -5.24 35.79 48.66
C LEU A 140 -6.30 35.64 49.76
N GLN A 141 -6.75 34.42 50.06
CA GLN A 141 -7.67 34.16 51.17
C GLN A 141 -7.07 34.57 52.52
N ASN A 142 -5.82 34.17 52.80
CA ASN A 142 -5.12 34.55 54.03
C ASN A 142 -4.97 36.08 54.16
N ARG A 143 -4.55 36.76 53.09
CA ARG A 143 -4.42 38.23 53.06
C ARG A 143 -5.77 38.94 53.22
N ASN A 144 -6.86 38.37 52.70
CA ASN A 144 -8.22 38.89 52.89
C ASN A 144 -8.68 38.73 54.35
N ILE A 145 -8.42 37.59 54.99
CA ILE A 145 -8.73 37.35 56.41
C ILE A 145 -7.92 38.30 57.32
N GLU A 146 -6.62 38.49 57.07
CA GLU A 146 -5.80 39.44 57.82
C GLU A 146 -6.27 40.90 57.68
N SER A 147 -6.80 41.23 56.51
CA SER A 147 -7.40 42.54 56.22
C SER A 147 -8.73 42.72 56.97
N GLY A 148 -9.56 41.67 57.04
CA GLY A 148 -10.87 41.69 57.70
C GLY A 148 -10.84 41.56 59.24
N ALA A 149 -9.94 40.73 59.79
CA ALA A 149 -9.82 40.50 61.24
C ALA A 149 -9.42 41.78 62.02
N ASN A 150 -8.70 42.70 61.39
CA ASN A 150 -8.36 44.01 62.00
C ASN A 150 -9.51 45.01 62.00
N LEU A 151 -10.59 44.78 61.23
CA LEU A 151 -11.80 45.59 61.31
C LEU A 151 -12.57 45.29 62.60
N LEU A 152 -12.43 44.07 63.13
CA LEU A 152 -13.04 43.64 64.39
C LEU A 152 -12.30 44.19 65.62
N GLU A 153 -10.99 44.49 65.51
CA GLU A 153 -10.24 45.23 66.54
C GLU A 153 -10.62 46.72 66.65
N LEU A 154 -11.28 47.30 65.63
CA LEU A 154 -11.82 48.67 65.75
C LEU A 154 -12.92 48.76 66.82
N GLY A 155 -13.63 47.66 67.12
CA GLY A 155 -14.62 47.59 68.20
C GLY A 155 -14.04 47.56 69.62
N ALA A 156 -12.76 47.20 69.78
CA ALA A 156 -12.11 47.12 71.10
C ALA A 156 -11.47 48.44 71.56
N SER A 157 -11.50 49.49 70.72
CA SER A 157 -10.81 50.76 70.98
C SER A 157 -11.67 51.84 71.66
N VAL A 158 -12.90 51.52 72.07
CA VAL A 158 -13.82 52.47 72.74
C VAL A 158 -13.44 52.74 74.21
N PHE A 159 -12.56 51.94 74.82
CA PHE A 159 -12.01 52.23 76.15
C PHE A 159 -10.57 52.74 76.03
N GLY A 160 -10.43 54.07 76.10
CA GLY A 160 -9.24 54.80 75.71
C GLY A 160 -7.95 54.40 76.41
N LEU A 161 -6.97 53.95 75.63
CA LEU A 161 -5.54 54.13 75.86
C LEU A 161 -4.84 54.21 74.48
N THR A 162 -3.95 55.19 74.36
CA THR A 162 -3.32 55.72 73.13
C THR A 162 -2.50 54.72 72.28
N ARG A 163 -2.67 54.77 70.94
CA ARG A 163 -1.59 54.88 69.92
C ARG A 163 -2.18 55.17 68.54
N LYS A 164 -1.84 56.31 67.93
CA LYS A 164 -2.13 56.59 66.51
C LYS A 164 -1.35 55.59 65.64
N LYS A 165 -1.98 54.50 65.17
CA LYS A 165 -1.40 53.65 64.12
C LYS A 165 -1.47 54.40 62.79
N SER A 166 -0.35 54.45 62.08
CA SER A 166 -0.14 55.28 60.90
C SER A 166 -1.05 54.88 59.73
N ILE A 167 -1.62 55.88 59.04
CA ILE A 167 -2.40 55.74 57.80
C ILE A 167 -1.61 54.97 56.73
N THR A 168 -0.27 55.06 56.75
CA THR A 168 0.65 54.38 55.81
C THR A 168 0.58 52.85 55.88
N THR A 169 0.26 52.26 57.03
CA THR A 169 0.23 50.78 57.19
C THR A 169 -0.99 50.16 56.47
N GLN A 170 -2.11 50.89 56.39
CA GLN A 170 -3.34 50.45 55.72
C GLN A 170 -3.20 50.45 54.19
N PHE A 171 -2.55 51.47 53.61
CA PHE A 171 -2.26 51.53 52.18
C PHE A 171 -1.34 50.38 51.70
N THR A 172 -0.33 50.03 52.50
CA THR A 172 0.56 48.91 52.18
C THR A 172 -0.18 47.56 52.16
N LYS A 173 -1.12 47.34 53.09
CA LYS A 173 -1.93 46.10 53.13
C LYS A 173 -2.90 45.98 51.96
N HIS A 174 -3.56 47.08 51.59
CA HIS A 174 -4.42 47.10 50.40
C HIS A 174 -3.62 46.82 49.11
N ARG A 175 -2.41 47.38 48.98
CA ARG A 175 -1.52 47.10 47.86
C ARG A 175 -1.12 45.62 47.79
N LEU A 176 -0.88 44.98 48.94
CA LEU A 176 -0.52 43.57 49.01
C LEU A 176 -1.69 42.65 48.63
N ALA A 177 -2.92 42.94 49.08
CA ALA A 177 -4.11 42.20 48.66
C ALA A 177 -4.41 42.38 47.15
N GLN A 178 -4.16 43.56 46.60
CA GLN A 178 -4.25 43.79 45.16
C GLN A 178 -3.19 43.02 44.37
N SER A 179 -1.96 42.90 44.89
CA SER A 179 -0.90 42.08 44.29
C SER A 179 -1.31 40.61 44.21
N ALA A 180 -1.74 40.02 45.34
CA ALA A 180 -2.18 38.62 45.38
C ALA A 180 -3.38 38.36 44.46
N LYS A 181 -4.28 39.34 44.29
CA LYS A 181 -5.38 39.24 43.32
C LYS A 181 -4.88 39.27 41.87
N ALA A 182 -3.87 40.09 41.57
CA ALA A 182 -3.26 40.16 40.26
C ALA A 182 -2.50 38.86 39.92
N GLU A 183 -1.81 38.25 40.89
CA GLU A 183 -1.13 36.95 40.75
C GLU A 183 -2.13 35.82 40.41
N VAL A 184 -3.25 35.72 41.14
CA VAL A 184 -4.34 34.78 40.80
C VAL A 184 -4.86 35.00 39.38
N GLN A 185 -5.03 36.26 38.96
CA GLN A 185 -5.53 36.57 37.61
C GLN A 185 -4.50 36.19 36.53
N GLU A 186 -3.22 36.47 36.73
CA GLU A 186 -2.13 36.08 35.82
C GLU A 186 -2.05 34.56 35.65
N SER A 187 -2.15 33.81 36.75
CA SER A 187 -2.18 32.34 36.74
C SER A 187 -3.40 31.81 35.96
N GLN A 188 -4.58 32.40 36.14
CA GLN A 188 -5.79 32.05 35.37
C GLN A 188 -5.65 32.34 33.87
N GLU A 189 -5.09 33.49 33.50
CA GLU A 189 -4.84 33.86 32.10
C GLU A 189 -3.81 32.92 31.45
N THR A 190 -2.77 32.53 32.20
CA THR A 190 -1.74 31.60 31.73
C THR A 190 -2.31 30.19 31.53
N ILE A 191 -3.11 29.69 32.48
CA ILE A 191 -3.84 28.41 32.35
C ILE A 191 -4.71 28.44 31.10
N ALA A 192 -5.53 29.49 30.92
CA ALA A 192 -6.41 29.61 29.76
C ALA A 192 -5.63 29.57 28.44
N LYS A 193 -4.47 30.24 28.38
CA LYS A 193 -3.60 30.20 27.20
C LYS A 193 -3.01 28.81 26.95
N LEU A 194 -2.51 28.14 27.99
CA LEU A 194 -1.94 26.80 27.86
C LEU A 194 -2.99 25.76 27.44
N THR A 195 -4.22 25.87 27.96
CA THR A 195 -5.34 25.05 27.53
C THR A 195 -5.66 25.29 26.05
N GLN A 196 -5.69 26.55 25.60
CA GLN A 196 -5.90 26.86 24.19
C GLN A 196 -4.78 26.31 23.29
N ASP A 197 -3.52 26.43 23.71
CA ASP A 197 -2.36 25.90 22.99
C ASP A 197 -2.40 24.37 22.90
N LEU A 198 -2.85 23.68 23.95
CA LEU A 198 -3.09 22.24 23.96
C LEU A 198 -4.16 21.84 22.95
N GLU A 199 -5.34 22.48 23.00
CA GLU A 199 -6.42 22.20 22.05
C GLU A 199 -5.98 22.43 20.59
N LEU A 200 -5.17 23.45 20.34
CA LEU A 200 -4.63 23.71 19.00
C LEU A 200 -3.73 22.56 18.53
N LEU A 201 -2.83 22.07 19.39
CA LEU A 201 -1.93 20.97 19.07
C LEU A 201 -2.68 19.65 18.88
N GLU A 202 -3.70 19.38 19.67
CA GLU A 202 -4.56 18.21 19.50
C GLU A 202 -5.29 18.24 18.16
N ARG A 203 -5.88 19.38 17.79
CA ARG A 203 -6.50 19.56 16.46
C ARG A 203 -5.49 19.42 15.33
N GLU A 204 -4.26 19.92 15.51
CA GLU A 204 -3.18 19.76 14.53
C GLU A 204 -2.80 18.27 14.39
N HIS A 205 -2.75 17.53 15.50
CA HIS A 205 -2.49 16.09 15.52
C HIS A 205 -3.57 15.32 14.75
N GLU A 206 -4.85 15.55 15.07
CA GLU A 206 -5.98 14.92 14.38
C GLU A 206 -5.95 15.22 12.88
N LYS A 207 -5.66 16.46 12.50
CA LYS A 207 -5.55 16.87 11.10
C LYS A 207 -4.41 16.14 10.38
N ILE A 208 -3.24 16.03 10.99
CA ILE A 208 -2.11 15.32 10.41
C ILE A 208 -2.43 13.84 10.23
N VAL A 209 -3.05 13.20 11.22
CA VAL A 209 -3.48 11.79 11.12
C VAL A 209 -4.49 11.62 9.99
N ALA A 210 -5.47 12.50 9.87
CA ALA A 210 -6.46 12.47 8.78
C ALA A 210 -5.80 12.65 7.41
N GLU A 211 -4.90 13.63 7.25
CA GLU A 211 -4.17 13.85 5.99
C GLU A 211 -3.32 12.64 5.57
N ILE A 212 -2.66 11.99 6.53
CA ILE A 212 -1.87 10.77 6.28
C ILE A 212 -2.80 9.62 5.89
N ASN A 213 -3.91 9.42 6.60
CA ASN A 213 -4.90 8.40 6.25
C ASN A 213 -5.44 8.57 4.83
N ASP A 214 -5.82 9.80 4.46
CA ASP A 214 -6.34 10.14 3.14
C ASP A 214 -5.31 9.92 2.04
N LYS A 215 -4.06 10.35 2.29
CA LYS A 215 -2.94 10.16 1.38
C LYS A 215 -2.74 8.66 1.07
N TRP A 216 -2.64 7.82 2.09
CA TRP A 216 -2.41 6.38 1.89
C TRP A 216 -3.63 5.66 1.34
N GLY A 217 -4.85 6.10 1.67
CA GLY A 217 -6.08 5.60 1.04
C GLY A 217 -6.11 5.82 -0.47
N ARG A 218 -5.68 6.99 -0.94
CA ARG A 218 -5.52 7.27 -2.39
C ARG A 218 -4.46 6.39 -3.03
N VAL A 219 -3.28 6.29 -2.39
CA VAL A 219 -2.15 5.51 -2.91
C VAL A 219 -2.50 4.03 -3.12
N VAL A 220 -3.31 3.41 -2.24
CA VAL A 220 -3.77 2.01 -2.43
C VAL A 220 -4.56 1.85 -3.73
N SER A 221 -5.33 2.87 -4.11
CA SER A 221 -6.19 2.83 -5.29
C SER A 221 -5.46 3.17 -6.60
N GLU A 222 -4.25 3.73 -6.53
CA GLU A 222 -3.39 4.06 -7.68
C GLU A 222 -2.73 2.79 -8.26
N THR A 223 -3.57 1.92 -8.80
CA THR A 223 -3.17 0.69 -9.48
C THR A 223 -3.09 0.91 -10.99
N SER A 224 -2.12 0.24 -11.61
CA SER A 224 -1.86 0.30 -13.04
C SER A 224 -1.60 -1.10 -13.57
N GLU A 225 -1.85 -1.29 -14.86
CA GLU A 225 -1.48 -2.51 -15.57
C GLU A 225 -0.27 -2.23 -16.45
N VAL A 226 0.74 -3.07 -16.34
CA VAL A 226 1.97 -2.99 -17.11
C VAL A 226 2.07 -4.23 -17.98
N THR A 227 2.05 -4.03 -19.29
CA THR A 227 2.27 -5.09 -20.26
C THR A 227 3.77 -5.32 -20.43
N ILE A 228 4.21 -6.54 -20.13
CA ILE A 228 5.59 -6.98 -20.27
C ILE A 228 5.67 -7.90 -21.49
N ASN A 229 6.48 -7.50 -22.46
CA ASN A 229 6.80 -8.33 -23.61
C ASN A 229 7.99 -9.24 -23.26
N PRO A 230 7.98 -10.51 -23.67
CA PRO A 230 9.10 -11.41 -23.45
C PRO A 230 10.33 -10.91 -24.21
N LYS A 231 11.54 -11.32 -23.80
CA LYS A 231 12.72 -11.18 -24.65
C LYS A 231 12.83 -12.40 -25.57
N LYS A 232 13.50 -12.26 -26.71
CA LYS A 232 13.78 -13.42 -27.59
C LYS A 232 14.55 -14.54 -26.88
N THR A 233 15.39 -14.18 -25.91
CA THR A 233 16.14 -15.14 -25.06
C THR A 233 15.24 -15.98 -24.16
N ASP A 234 14.02 -15.51 -23.91
CA ASP A 234 13.07 -16.13 -22.98
C ASP A 234 12.06 -17.03 -23.71
N VAL A 235 12.19 -17.15 -25.05
CA VAL A 235 11.34 -18.02 -25.88
C VAL A 235 12.08 -19.34 -26.08
N TYR A 236 11.57 -20.40 -25.46
CA TYR A 236 12.11 -21.76 -25.58
C TYR A 236 11.24 -22.59 -26.51
N VAL A 237 11.86 -23.19 -27.52
CA VAL A 237 11.20 -24.11 -28.45
C VAL A 237 11.40 -25.53 -27.93
N ASN A 238 10.33 -26.14 -27.40
CA ASN A 238 10.40 -27.50 -26.86
C ASN A 238 10.47 -28.55 -27.98
N VAL A 239 9.62 -28.41 -28.99
CA VAL A 239 9.52 -29.32 -30.14
C VAL A 239 9.24 -28.47 -31.38
N PHE A 240 9.98 -28.71 -32.46
CA PHE A 240 9.71 -28.15 -33.77
C PHE A 240 10.15 -29.15 -34.84
N GLY A 241 9.24 -29.51 -35.75
CA GLY A 241 9.55 -30.49 -36.76
C GLY A 241 8.31 -30.99 -37.49
N VAL A 242 8.52 -32.06 -38.24
CA VAL A 242 7.48 -32.77 -38.99
C VAL A 242 7.10 -34.01 -38.19
N ALA A 243 5.79 -34.26 -38.07
CA ALA A 243 5.27 -35.47 -37.44
C ALA A 243 4.40 -36.23 -38.44
N TRP A 244 4.40 -37.55 -38.34
CA TRP A 244 3.46 -38.40 -39.07
C TRP A 244 2.27 -38.72 -38.19
N LYS A 245 1.07 -38.47 -38.71
CA LYS A 245 -0.19 -38.89 -38.06
C LYS A 245 -0.54 -40.30 -38.53
N PRO A 246 -0.58 -41.29 -37.62
CA PRO A 246 -0.81 -42.68 -38.01
C PRO A 246 -2.24 -42.90 -38.49
N HIS A 247 -2.36 -43.66 -39.57
CA HIS A 247 -3.63 -44.17 -40.11
C HIS A 247 -3.50 -45.70 -40.27
N TYR A 248 -4.57 -46.41 -39.94
CA TYR A 248 -4.72 -47.83 -40.26
C TYR A 248 -5.18 -47.98 -41.70
N ILE A 249 -4.49 -48.83 -42.44
CA ILE A 249 -4.90 -49.25 -43.78
C ILE A 249 -5.75 -50.51 -43.61
N VAL A 250 -7.03 -50.42 -43.93
CA VAL A 250 -7.98 -51.54 -43.83
C VAL A 250 -8.41 -51.96 -45.23
N GLN A 251 -8.30 -53.26 -45.53
CA GLN A 251 -8.82 -53.84 -46.76
C GLN A 251 -10.14 -54.56 -46.48
N ALA A 252 -11.23 -54.11 -47.12
CA ALA A 252 -12.54 -54.72 -47.00
C ALA A 252 -13.22 -54.74 -48.38
N GLY A 253 -13.74 -55.89 -48.80
CA GLY A 253 -14.49 -56.00 -50.06
C GLY A 253 -13.69 -55.73 -51.34
N GLY A 254 -12.35 -55.78 -51.30
CA GLY A 254 -11.49 -55.44 -52.44
C GLY A 254 -11.11 -53.96 -52.52
N GLU A 255 -11.67 -53.13 -51.64
CA GLU A 255 -11.32 -51.71 -51.49
C GLU A 255 -10.39 -51.51 -50.29
N THR A 256 -9.56 -50.47 -50.37
CA THR A 256 -8.62 -50.07 -49.31
C THR A 256 -9.04 -48.72 -48.76
N PHE A 257 -9.21 -48.65 -47.43
CA PHE A 257 -9.60 -47.44 -46.72
C PHE A 257 -8.54 -47.05 -45.70
N GLU A 258 -8.36 -45.74 -45.51
CA GLU A 258 -7.53 -45.19 -44.45
C GLU A 258 -8.42 -44.76 -43.28
N LEU A 259 -8.15 -45.30 -42.10
CA LEU A 259 -8.84 -44.94 -40.86
C LEU A 259 -7.84 -44.27 -39.92
N PRO A 260 -8.14 -43.09 -39.35
CA PRO A 260 -7.27 -42.47 -38.35
C PRO A 260 -6.99 -43.44 -37.20
N ALA A 261 -5.72 -43.62 -36.83
CA ALA A 261 -5.37 -44.54 -35.75
C ALA A 261 -5.75 -44.00 -34.37
N PHE A 262 -6.01 -42.69 -34.28
CA PHE A 262 -6.58 -42.02 -33.13
C PHE A 262 -7.92 -41.40 -33.56
N GLY A 263 -9.01 -41.80 -32.89
CA GLY A 263 -10.32 -41.15 -33.06
C GLY A 263 -10.39 -39.81 -32.34
N GLY A 264 -11.37 -38.98 -32.68
CA GLY A 264 -11.79 -37.90 -31.77
C GLY A 264 -12.43 -38.55 -30.54
N GLU A 265 -11.97 -38.16 -29.35
CA GLU A 265 -12.73 -38.44 -28.12
C GLU A 265 -14.09 -37.72 -28.14
#